data_AF-A0A7C1BBZ3-F1
#
_entry.id   AF-A0A7C1BBZ3-F1
#
_cell.length_a   1.000
_cell.length_b   1.000
_cell.length_c   1.000
_cell.angle_alpha   90.00
_cell.angle_beta   90.00
_cell.angle_gamma   90.00
#
_symmetry.space_group_name_H-M   'P 1'
#
loop_
_entity.id
_entity.type
_entity.pdbx_description
1 polymer ?
#
loop_
_entity_poly.entity_id
_entity_poly.type
_entity_poly.pdbx_seq_one_letter_code
_entity_poly.pdbx_strand_id
1 'polypeptide(L)'
;MAYFSLKNGCPKYVQIALESGIIIRYIYEIELQTPRFLIEKRLSRIFILRTLTHDNLKGEYRVSFGPDFPKVVSVRTLEEAKKLAFEINDISVISLSELPRGKTYTLSVRARMEEAGSSLPFKGLLDFFSKWGFQTKWYEVRFNY
;
A
#
# COMPACT_ATOMS: atom_id res chain seq x y z
N MET A 1 2.11 5.07 -16.10
CA MET A 1 2.10 4.10 -15.00
C MET A 1 2.94 4.65 -13.86
N ALA A 2 2.55 4.41 -12.61
CA ALA A 2 3.32 4.84 -11.44
C ALA A 2 4.05 3.64 -10.81
N TYR A 3 5.24 3.90 -10.26
CA TYR A 3 6.04 2.95 -9.50
C TYR A 3 6.42 3.56 -8.16
N PHE A 4 6.32 2.79 -7.09
CA PHE A 4 6.93 3.13 -5.81
C PHE A 4 7.30 1.87 -5.03
N SER A 5 8.22 2.03 -4.07
CA SER A 5 8.58 0.96 -3.16
C SER A 5 8.63 1.42 -1.70
N LEU A 6 8.13 0.58 -0.80
CA LEU A 6 8.23 0.81 0.64
C LEU A 6 9.60 0.37 1.15
N LYS A 7 10.35 1.32 1.71
CA LYS A 7 11.64 1.04 2.36
C LYS A 7 11.44 0.83 3.85
N ASN A 8 12.22 -0.08 4.43
CA ASN A 8 12.21 -0.39 5.86
C ASN A 8 10.83 -0.81 6.41
N GLY A 9 9.95 -1.35 5.56
CA GLY A 9 8.58 -1.72 5.94
C GLY A 9 8.45 -3.00 6.76
N CYS A 10 9.54 -3.74 6.96
CA CYS A 10 9.58 -4.98 7.75
C CYS A 10 10.72 -4.93 8.80
N PRO A 11 10.63 -4.05 9.81
CA PRO A 11 11.60 -4.01 10.90
C PRO A 11 11.58 -5.33 11.68
N LYS A 12 12.62 -5.59 12.50
CA LYS A 12 12.85 -6.92 13.12
C LYS A 12 11.64 -7.46 13.89
N TYR A 13 10.90 -6.59 14.59
CA TYR A 13 9.71 -6.99 15.33
C TYR A 13 8.59 -7.53 14.40
N VAL A 14 8.46 -7.02 13.18
CA VAL A 14 7.49 -7.53 12.18
C VAL A 14 7.95 -8.89 11.65
N GLN A 15 9.25 -9.09 11.48
CA GLN A 15 9.79 -10.38 11.03
C GLN A 15 9.48 -11.48 12.05
N ILE A 16 9.71 -11.20 13.34
CA ILE A 16 9.38 -12.11 14.45
C ILE A 16 7.88 -12.39 14.50
N ALA A 17 7.05 -11.36 14.32
CA ALA A 17 5.61 -11.51 14.27
C ALA A 17 5.15 -12.44 13.13
N LEU A 18 5.69 -12.23 11.91
CA LEU A 18 5.43 -13.11 10.77
C LEU A 18 5.83 -14.55 11.06
N GLU A 19 7.05 -14.79 11.57
CA GLU A 19 7.53 -16.12 11.95
C GLU A 19 6.65 -16.78 13.03
N SER A 20 5.98 -15.97 13.86
CA SER A 20 5.02 -16.43 14.86
C SER A 20 3.61 -16.66 14.30
N GLY A 21 3.40 -16.46 13.00
CA GLY A 21 2.12 -16.66 12.32
C GLY A 21 1.20 -15.43 12.32
N ILE A 22 1.67 -14.27 12.78
CA ILE A 22 0.89 -13.03 12.76
C ILE A 22 0.76 -12.54 11.31
N ILE A 23 -0.47 -12.21 10.91
CA ILE A 23 -0.79 -11.74 9.57
C ILE A 23 -0.56 -10.24 9.48
N ILE A 24 0.25 -9.79 8.54
CA ILE A 24 0.62 -8.37 8.38
C ILE A 24 -0.01 -7.81 7.13
N ARG A 25 -0.69 -6.66 7.25
CA ARG A 25 -1.29 -5.96 6.13
C ARG A 25 -0.57 -4.65 5.87
N TYR A 26 -0.27 -4.42 4.61
CA TYR A 26 0.24 -3.16 4.07
C TYR A 26 -0.84 -2.54 3.19
N ILE A 27 -1.13 -1.27 3.46
CA ILE A 27 -2.12 -0.48 2.72
C ILE A 27 -1.38 0.69 2.09
N TYR A 28 -1.40 0.75 0.77
CA TYR A 28 -0.87 1.86 -0.01
C TYR A 28 -2.00 2.74 -0.46
N GLU A 29 -1.90 4.01 -0.13
CA GLU A 29 -2.86 5.01 -0.53
C GLU A 29 -2.20 5.95 -1.52
N ILE A 30 -2.86 6.10 -2.68
CA ILE A 30 -2.40 6.95 -3.77
C ILE A 30 -3.48 7.97 -4.06
N GLU A 31 -3.12 9.24 -4.02
CA GLU A 31 -3.99 10.36 -4.35
C GLU A 31 -3.42 11.14 -5.53
N LEU A 32 -4.29 11.49 -6.48
CA LEU A 32 -3.98 12.43 -7.53
C LEU A 32 -4.76 13.72 -7.31
N GLN A 33 -4.07 14.84 -7.26
CA GLN A 33 -4.65 16.14 -6.99
C GLN A 33 -4.27 17.13 -8.10
N THR A 34 -5.16 18.08 -8.38
CA THR A 34 -4.86 19.25 -9.21
C THR A 34 -4.97 20.52 -8.37
N PRO A 35 -4.00 21.45 -8.48
CA PRO A 35 -4.12 22.76 -7.89
C PRO A 35 -5.17 23.56 -8.67
N ARG A 36 -6.18 24.08 -7.97
CA ARG A 36 -7.14 25.03 -8.56
C ARG A 36 -7.10 26.31 -7.74
N PHE A 37 -6.41 27.34 -8.24
CA PHE A 37 -6.18 28.71 -7.72
C PHE A 37 -6.08 28.96 -6.20
N LEU A 38 -6.87 28.31 -5.33
CA LEU A 38 -6.80 28.34 -3.85
C LEU A 38 -7.11 26.97 -3.16
N ILE A 39 -7.48 25.90 -3.88
CA ILE A 39 -7.88 24.60 -3.27
C ILE A 39 -7.35 23.41 -4.09
N GLU A 40 -6.78 22.42 -3.41
CA GLU A 40 -6.45 21.12 -4.02
C GLU A 40 -7.72 20.31 -4.25
N LYS A 41 -8.06 20.03 -5.50
CA LYS A 41 -9.14 19.09 -5.83
C LYS A 41 -8.55 17.70 -6.02
N ARG A 42 -8.95 16.75 -5.18
CA ARG A 42 -8.68 15.32 -5.37
C ARG A 42 -9.44 14.80 -6.59
N LEU A 43 -8.70 14.30 -7.57
CA LEU A 43 -9.21 13.76 -8.82
C LEU A 43 -9.44 12.26 -8.74
N SER A 44 -8.51 11.54 -8.10
CA SER A 44 -8.59 10.10 -7.91
C SER A 44 -7.96 9.72 -6.58
N ARG A 45 -8.48 8.65 -5.97
CA ARG A 45 -7.90 7.99 -4.79
C ARG A 45 -8.08 6.50 -4.95
N ILE A 46 -6.98 5.77 -4.82
CA ILE A 46 -6.98 4.32 -4.88
C ILE A 46 -6.24 3.74 -3.68
N PHE A 47 -6.63 2.53 -3.31
CA PHE A 47 -6.00 1.77 -2.25
C PHE A 47 -5.47 0.46 -2.82
N ILE A 48 -4.25 0.10 -2.46
CA ILE A 48 -3.66 -1.20 -2.81
C ILE A 48 -3.34 -1.93 -1.52
N LEU A 49 -3.87 -3.14 -1.41
CA LEU A 49 -3.65 -4.00 -0.26
C LEU A 49 -2.66 -5.11 -0.60
N ARG A 50 -1.70 -5.31 0.30
CA ARG A 50 -0.79 -6.45 0.31
C ARG A 50 -0.83 -7.08 1.69
N THR A 51 -1.14 -8.37 1.77
CA THR A 51 -1.15 -9.10 3.04
C THR A 51 -0.05 -10.15 3.03
N LEU A 52 0.88 -10.05 3.96
CA LEU A 52 2.01 -10.94 4.14
C LEU A 52 1.74 -11.90 5.30
N THR A 53 1.98 -13.19 5.08
CA THR A 53 1.83 -14.26 6.07
C THR A 53 2.99 -15.23 5.96
N HIS A 54 3.25 -15.98 7.02
CA HIS A 54 4.18 -17.10 7.02
C HIS A 54 3.43 -18.39 7.37
N ASP A 55 3.55 -19.41 6.54
CA ASP A 55 3.03 -20.74 6.78
C ASP A 55 4.12 -21.58 7.45
N ASN A 56 4.07 -21.65 8.78
CA ASN A 56 5.05 -22.39 9.58
C ASN A 56 5.09 -23.90 9.28
N LEU A 57 3.99 -24.47 8.78
CA LEU A 57 3.94 -25.90 8.43
C LEU A 57 4.69 -26.19 7.14
N LYS A 58 4.66 -25.25 6.19
CA LYS A 58 5.33 -25.38 4.89
C LYS A 58 6.68 -24.69 4.82
N GLY A 59 6.99 -23.79 5.76
CA GLY A 59 8.20 -22.97 5.73
C GLY A 59 8.21 -21.98 4.57
N GLU A 60 7.05 -21.41 4.22
CA GLU A 60 6.87 -20.51 3.09
C GLU A 60 6.16 -19.23 3.49
N TYR A 61 6.51 -18.11 2.85
CA TYR A 61 5.79 -16.86 2.95
C TYR A 61 4.72 -16.77 1.87
N ARG A 62 3.55 -16.20 2.19
CA ARG A 62 2.51 -15.90 1.22
C ARG A 62 2.21 -14.42 1.18
N VAL A 63 2.12 -13.88 -0.02
CA VAL A 63 1.67 -12.51 -0.29
C VAL A 63 0.34 -12.56 -1.02
N SER A 64 -0.71 -12.07 -0.36
CA SER A 64 -2.02 -11.86 -0.96
C SER A 64 -2.14 -10.44 -1.50
N PHE A 65 -2.56 -10.35 -2.75
CA PHE A 65 -2.86 -9.14 -3.48
C PHE A 65 -4.37 -8.91 -3.26
N GLY A 66 -4.74 -7.73 -2.75
CA GLY A 66 -6.09 -7.38 -2.27
C GLY A 66 -7.27 -7.76 -3.19
N PRO A 67 -8.51 -7.56 -2.72
CA PRO A 67 -9.72 -8.13 -3.35
C PRO A 67 -9.94 -7.71 -4.81
N ASP A 68 -9.41 -6.56 -5.24
CA ASP A 68 -9.54 -6.07 -6.62
C ASP A 68 -8.81 -6.97 -7.63
N PHE A 69 -7.73 -7.64 -7.19
CA PHE A 69 -6.94 -8.57 -7.99
C PHE A 69 -6.50 -9.76 -7.12
N PRO A 70 -7.41 -10.70 -6.81
CA PRO A 70 -7.16 -11.75 -5.84
C PRO A 70 -6.12 -12.72 -6.40
N LYS A 71 -4.86 -12.51 -5.99
CA LYS A 71 -3.71 -13.34 -6.32
C LYS A 71 -2.97 -13.62 -5.03
N VAL A 72 -2.61 -14.87 -4.80
CA VAL A 72 -1.73 -15.26 -3.69
C VAL A 72 -0.47 -15.86 -4.29
N VAL A 73 0.68 -15.38 -3.87
CA VAL A 73 1.99 -15.89 -4.30
C VAL A 73 2.71 -16.43 -3.08
N SER A 74 3.13 -17.71 -3.16
CA SER A 74 4.00 -18.34 -2.16
C SER A 74 5.45 -18.23 -2.59
N VAL A 75 6.34 -17.93 -1.66
CA VAL A 75 7.79 -17.84 -1.85
C VAL A 75 8.51 -18.41 -0.64
N ARG A 76 9.77 -18.82 -0.80
CA ARG A 76 10.53 -19.49 0.27
C ARG A 76 11.25 -18.52 1.20
N THR A 77 11.53 -17.31 0.74
CA THR A 77 12.31 -16.34 1.51
C THR A 77 11.51 -15.11 1.87
N LEU A 78 11.80 -14.54 3.04
CA LEU A 78 11.20 -13.28 3.47
C LEU A 78 11.56 -12.13 2.51
N GLU A 79 12.76 -12.14 1.93
CA GLU A 79 13.19 -11.10 0.99
C GLU A 79 12.39 -11.11 -0.31
N GLU A 80 12.09 -12.28 -0.87
CA GLU A 80 11.17 -12.38 -2.02
C GLU A 80 9.76 -11.91 -1.65
N ALA A 81 9.30 -12.26 -0.46
CA ALA A 81 7.98 -11.86 0.02
C ALA A 81 7.88 -10.33 0.21
N LYS A 82 8.94 -9.72 0.75
CA LYS A 82 9.08 -8.27 0.88
C LYS A 82 9.07 -7.58 -0.48
N LYS A 83 9.76 -8.09 -1.49
CA LYS A 83 9.69 -7.53 -2.86
C LYS A 83 8.25 -7.52 -3.37
N LEU A 84 7.54 -8.64 -3.27
CA LEU A 84 6.14 -8.76 -3.70
C LEU A 84 5.18 -7.85 -2.92
N ALA A 85 5.44 -7.64 -1.63
CA ALA A 85 4.61 -6.82 -0.76
C ALA A 85 4.92 -5.32 -0.87
N PHE A 86 6.18 -4.95 -1.17
CA PHE A 86 6.66 -3.56 -1.07
C PHE A 86 6.88 -2.88 -2.41
N GLU A 87 7.11 -3.62 -3.48
CA GLU A 87 7.26 -3.05 -4.82
C GLU A 87 5.90 -3.04 -5.51
N ILE A 88 5.39 -1.83 -5.77
CA ILE A 88 4.12 -1.66 -6.45
C ILE A 88 4.41 -1.08 -7.84
N ASN A 89 4.16 -1.92 -8.85
CA ASN A 89 4.38 -1.64 -10.26
C ASN A 89 3.05 -1.50 -11.00
N ASP A 90 3.09 -0.84 -12.16
CA ASP A 90 2.02 -0.81 -13.18
C ASP A 90 0.64 -0.37 -12.69
N ILE A 91 0.61 0.55 -11.73
CA ILE A 91 -0.65 1.07 -11.21
C ILE A 91 -1.23 2.09 -12.19
N SER A 92 -2.47 1.85 -12.63
CA SER A 92 -3.29 2.84 -13.31
C SER A 92 -4.08 3.65 -12.28
N VAL A 93 -3.65 4.89 -12.04
CA VAL A 93 -4.30 5.79 -11.06
C VAL A 93 -5.51 6.51 -11.67
N ILE A 94 -5.38 6.90 -12.94
CA ILE A 94 -6.41 7.49 -13.78
C ILE A 94 -5.98 7.36 -15.25
N SER A 95 -6.92 7.32 -16.18
CA SER A 95 -6.59 7.44 -17.60
C SER A 95 -6.03 8.83 -17.92
N LEU A 96 -4.99 8.90 -18.75
CA LEU A 96 -4.45 10.17 -19.24
C LEU A 96 -5.50 11.00 -20.01
N SER A 97 -6.47 10.33 -20.66
CA SER A 97 -7.56 11.01 -21.36
C SER A 97 -8.47 11.83 -20.44
N GLU A 98 -8.47 11.53 -19.14
CA GLU A 98 -9.28 12.22 -18.13
C GLU A 98 -8.52 13.37 -17.47
N LEU A 99 -7.25 13.60 -17.84
CA LEU A 99 -6.43 14.69 -17.34
C LEU A 99 -6.45 15.87 -18.31
N PRO A 100 -7.03 17.03 -17.91
CA PRO A 100 -6.91 18.25 -18.71
C PRO A 100 -5.45 18.63 -18.96
N ARG A 101 -5.11 18.86 -20.22
CA ARG A 101 -3.74 19.26 -20.62
C ARG A 101 -3.39 20.67 -20.12
N GLY A 102 -2.08 20.91 -19.99
CA GLY A 102 -1.51 22.19 -19.58
C GLY A 102 -1.69 22.48 -18.09
N LYS A 103 -1.86 21.45 -17.26
CA LYS A 103 -2.00 21.60 -15.81
C LYS A 103 -0.91 20.86 -15.06
N THR A 104 -0.57 21.39 -13.89
CA THR A 104 0.26 20.69 -12.92
C THR A 104 -0.61 19.76 -12.09
N TYR A 105 -0.08 18.58 -11.79
CA TYR A 105 -0.71 17.57 -10.95
C TYR A 105 0.26 17.18 -9.85
N THR A 106 -0.29 16.81 -8.69
CA THR A 106 0.46 16.22 -7.58
C THR A 106 -0.01 14.79 -7.39
N LEU A 107 0.92 13.85 -7.52
CA LEU A 107 0.71 12.46 -7.14
C LEU A 107 1.30 12.24 -5.75
N SER A 108 0.44 11.90 -4.79
CA SER A 108 0.79 11.70 -3.39
C SER A 108 0.64 10.23 -3.04
N VAL A 109 1.65 9.65 -2.39
CA VAL A 109 1.63 8.25 -1.93
C VAL A 109 1.99 8.17 -0.45
N ARG A 110 1.27 7.34 0.30
CA ARG A 110 1.67 6.92 1.65
C ARG A 110 1.41 5.43 1.85
N ALA A 111 2.14 4.84 2.78
CA ALA A 111 1.96 3.46 3.19
C ALA A 111 1.59 3.38 4.67
N ARG A 112 0.74 2.42 5.01
CA ARG A 112 0.40 2.03 6.37
C ARG A 112 0.63 0.54 6.56
N MET A 113 1.10 0.16 7.74
CA MET A 113 1.22 -1.24 8.17
C MET A 113 0.38 -1.48 9.42
N GLU A 114 -0.37 -2.57 9.43
CA GLU A 114 -1.21 -3.02 10.54
C GLU A 114 -1.22 -4.55 10.65
N GLU A 115 -1.62 -5.07 11.80
CA GLU A 115 -1.96 -6.49 11.96
C GLU A 115 -3.33 -6.77 11.32
N ALA A 116 -3.45 -7.80 10.49
CA ALA A 116 -4.69 -8.06 9.76
C ALA A 116 -5.83 -8.60 10.64
N GLY A 117 -5.50 -9.18 11.80
CA GLY A 117 -6.43 -9.76 12.79
C GLY A 117 -7.01 -8.76 13.78
N SER A 118 -6.53 -7.52 13.81
CA SER A 118 -7.19 -6.43 14.54
C SER A 118 -8.43 -5.99 13.73
N SER A 119 -9.59 -6.60 13.96
CA SER A 119 -10.83 -6.14 13.35
C SER A 119 -11.24 -4.78 13.91
N LEU A 120 -11.81 -3.92 13.07
CA LEU A 120 -13.26 -3.68 13.18
C LEU A 120 -13.85 -3.66 11.76
N PRO A 121 -15.07 -4.21 11.57
CA PRO A 121 -15.80 -4.13 10.33
C PRO A 121 -16.31 -2.69 10.16
N PHE A 122 -16.51 -2.26 8.91
CA PHE A 122 -17.36 -1.16 8.43
C PHE A 122 -16.69 -0.18 7.47
N LYS A 123 -17.40 0.01 6.37
CA LYS A 123 -17.35 1.17 5.47
C LYS A 123 -17.39 2.46 6.29
N GLY A 124 -16.35 3.29 6.11
CA GLY A 124 -16.35 4.69 6.53
C GLY A 124 -15.72 4.89 7.91
N LEU A 125 -14.52 5.49 7.91
CA LEU A 125 -13.84 6.13 9.04
C LEU A 125 -13.57 5.23 10.26
N LEU A 126 -12.35 4.68 10.36
CA LEU A 126 -11.72 4.45 11.66
C LEU A 126 -10.24 4.86 11.65
N ASP A 127 -10.04 6.08 12.15
CA ASP A 127 -8.80 6.65 12.63
C ASP A 127 -8.36 5.92 13.92
N PHE A 128 -7.21 5.22 13.86
CA PHE A 128 -6.43 4.66 14.99
C PHE A 128 -7.15 3.51 15.74
N PHE A 129 -6.60 2.30 15.88
CA PHE A 129 -5.80 1.86 17.03
C PHE A 129 -5.25 0.43 16.78
N SER A 130 -4.21 0.28 15.97
CA SER A 130 -3.20 -0.73 16.34
C SER A 130 -2.11 0.02 17.09
N LYS A 131 -1.85 -0.34 18.35
CA LYS A 131 -0.65 0.13 19.09
C LYS A 131 0.65 -0.37 18.43
N TRP A 132 0.52 -1.21 17.41
CA TRP A 132 1.59 -1.88 16.70
C TRP A 132 1.43 -1.68 15.19
N GLY A 133 2.32 -0.89 14.59
CA GLY A 133 2.16 -0.48 13.20
C GLY A 133 2.98 0.77 12.88
N PHE A 134 2.92 1.21 11.64
CA PHE A 134 3.44 2.52 11.26
C PHE A 134 2.62 3.11 10.11
N GLN A 135 2.77 4.42 9.95
CA GLN A 135 2.31 5.13 8.77
C GLN A 135 3.43 6.03 8.30
N THR A 136 3.71 6.02 6.99
CA THR A 136 4.66 6.96 6.41
C THR A 136 4.03 8.35 6.30
N LYS A 137 4.88 9.38 6.22
CA LYS A 137 4.43 10.66 5.67
C LYS A 137 4.02 10.47 4.21
N TRP A 138 3.29 11.46 3.69
CA TRP A 138 3.05 11.58 2.26
C TRP A 138 4.36 11.85 1.52
N TYR A 139 4.56 11.15 0.40
CA TYR A 139 5.58 11.43 -0.58
C TYR A 139 4.90 11.93 -1.85
N GLU A 140 5.35 13.08 -2.35
CA GLU A 140 4.68 13.79 -3.43
C GLU A 140 5.60 13.92 -4.64
N VAL A 141 5.02 13.70 -5.82
CA VAL A 141 5.66 14.00 -7.11
C VAL A 141 4.76 14.93 -7.89
N ARG A 142 5.32 16.06 -8.34
CA ARG A 142 4.60 17.01 -9.20
C ARG A 142 4.99 16.81 -10.65
N PHE A 143 4.01 16.84 -11.54
CA PHE A 143 4.23 16.69 -12.97
C PHE A 143 3.26 17.56 -13.77
N ASN A 144 3.65 17.90 -14.99
CA ASN A 144 2.79 18.60 -15.95
C ASN A 144 2.28 17.62 -16.99
N TYR A 145 1.02 17.77 -17.37
CA TYR A 145 0.37 17.02 -18.45
C TYR A 145 -0.58 17.93 -19.20
#